data_AF-A0A8J7PP58-F1
#
_entry.id   AF-A0A8J7PP58-F1
#
_cell.length_a   1.000
_cell.length_b   1.000
_cell.length_c   1.000
_cell.angle_alpha   90.00
_cell.angle_beta   90.00
_cell.angle_gamma   90.00
#
_symmetry.space_group_name_H-M   'P 1'
#
loop_
_entity.id
_entity.type
_entity.pdbx_description
1 polymer ?
#
loop_
_entity_poly.entity_id
_entity_poly.type
_entity_poly.pdbx_seq_one_letter_code
_entity_poly.pdbx_strand_id
1 'polypeptide(L)'
;MPDPGLRWRSFLVPKVGHGPDECEDAAAGDPDVGRFAVADGASESYAAGDWARLLVEAFVAAGPTDDWLKEPREAWQQDAAGGAVSWYAEDKFARGGHA
;
A
#
# COMPACT_ATOMS: atom_id res chain seq x y z
N MET A 1 36.11 8.97 -6.59
CA MET A 1 35.25 8.81 -5.40
C MET A 1 34.14 7.84 -5.79
N PRO A 2 33.75 6.87 -4.95
CA PRO A 2 32.52 6.14 -5.22
C PRO A 2 31.33 7.12 -5.21
N ASP A 3 30.33 6.83 -6.02
CA ASP A 3 29.06 7.57 -6.01
C ASP A 3 28.48 7.52 -4.59
N PRO A 4 28.14 8.66 -3.96
CA PRO A 4 27.55 8.68 -2.62
C PRO A 4 26.23 7.91 -2.50
N GLY A 5 25.67 7.42 -3.61
CA GLY A 5 24.41 6.72 -3.66
C GLY A 5 23.24 7.69 -3.51
N LEU A 6 22.06 7.28 -3.97
CA LEU A 6 20.88 8.11 -3.82
C LEU A 6 20.50 8.21 -2.34
N ARG A 7 20.34 9.43 -1.82
CA ARG A 7 19.85 9.65 -0.45
C ARG A 7 18.36 9.94 -0.49
N TRP A 8 17.60 9.30 0.40
CA TRP A 8 16.15 9.47 0.44
C TRP A 8 15.61 9.49 1.88
N ARG A 9 14.39 10.00 2.02
CA ARG A 9 13.61 10.04 3.26
C ARG A 9 12.13 10.18 2.90
N SER A 10 11.26 9.50 3.63
CA SER A 10 9.80 9.67 3.57
C SER A 10 9.27 10.26 4.87
N PHE A 11 8.10 10.89 4.77
CA PHE A 11 7.34 11.39 5.91
C PHE A 11 5.88 11.01 5.70
N LEU A 12 5.26 10.42 6.71
CA LEU A 12 3.84 10.08 6.73
C LEU A 12 3.22 10.86 7.89
N VAL A 13 2.12 11.54 7.61
CA VAL A 13 1.41 12.35 8.61
C VAL A 13 -0.06 11.90 8.60
N PRO A 14 -0.56 11.31 9.69
CA PRO A 14 -1.94 10.88 9.76
C PRO A 14 -2.89 12.09 9.73
N LYS A 15 -4.15 11.82 9.38
CA LYS A 15 -5.23 12.80 9.47
C LYS A 15 -5.36 13.29 10.92
N VAL A 16 -5.84 14.53 11.10
CA VAL A 16 -6.02 15.11 12.44
C VAL A 16 -6.95 14.22 13.28
N GLY A 17 -6.49 13.85 14.47
CA GLY A 17 -7.24 12.99 15.39
C GLY A 17 -7.02 11.49 15.18
N HIS A 18 -6.26 11.08 14.15
CA HIS A 18 -5.87 9.70 13.91
C HIS A 18 -4.44 9.45 14.45
N GLY A 19 -4.19 8.25 14.92
CA GLY A 19 -2.87 7.77 15.30
C GLY A 19 -1.96 7.50 14.10
N PRO A 20 -0.64 7.37 14.31
CA PRO A 20 0.30 7.03 13.24
C PRO A 20 -0.04 5.73 12.50
N ASP A 21 -0.52 4.71 13.22
CA ASP A 21 -0.91 3.40 12.65
C ASP A 21 -2.24 3.46 11.88
N GLU A 22 -2.94 4.59 11.91
CA GLU A 22 -4.18 4.85 11.17
C GLU A 22 -3.93 5.71 9.92
N CYS A 23 -2.68 5.95 9.56
CA CYS A 23 -2.31 6.59 8.30
C CYS A 23 -2.49 5.57 7.16
N GLU A 24 -3.37 5.90 6.20
CA GLU A 24 -3.68 5.03 5.06
C GLU A 24 -2.67 5.20 3.91
N ASP A 25 -1.78 6.20 4.00
CA ASP A 25 -0.72 6.43 3.03
C ASP A 25 0.48 5.51 3.30
N ALA A 26 1.16 5.10 2.23
CA ALA A 26 2.39 4.32 2.31
C ALA A 26 3.48 4.88 1.39
N ALA A 27 4.73 4.69 1.77
CA ALA A 27 5.89 5.03 0.96
C ALA A 27 7.01 4.01 1.14
N ALA A 28 7.70 3.66 0.06
CA ALA A 28 8.86 2.77 0.06
C ALA A 28 9.94 3.25 -0.92
N GLY A 29 11.17 2.78 -0.73
CA GLY A 29 12.31 3.19 -1.55
C GLY A 29 13.49 2.24 -1.45
N ASP A 30 14.11 1.99 -2.59
CA ASP A 30 15.37 1.28 -2.75
C ASP A 30 16.33 2.19 -3.55
N PRO A 31 17.26 2.88 -2.87
CA PRO A 31 18.20 3.79 -3.51
C PRO A 31 19.28 3.07 -4.34
N ASP A 32 19.53 1.78 -4.11
CA ASP A 32 20.55 1.02 -4.84
C ASP A 32 20.09 0.71 -6.28
N VAL A 33 18.78 0.56 -6.46
CA VAL A 33 18.13 0.35 -7.77
C VAL A 33 17.39 1.59 -8.28
N GLY A 34 17.38 2.69 -7.51
CA GLY A 34 16.73 3.95 -7.88
C GLY A 34 15.20 3.89 -7.97
N ARG A 35 14.53 3.02 -7.20
CA ARG A 35 13.06 2.88 -7.21
C ARG A 35 12.44 3.41 -5.94
N PHE A 36 11.35 4.17 -6.10
CA PHE A 36 10.58 4.75 -5.01
C PHE A 36 9.11 4.70 -5.36
N ALA A 37 8.27 4.50 -4.36
CA ALA A 37 6.82 4.44 -4.53
C ALA A 37 6.12 5.17 -3.39
N VAL A 38 4.98 5.78 -3.72
CA VAL A 38 4.03 6.38 -2.78
C VAL A 38 2.64 5.94 -3.21
N ALA A 39 1.81 5.54 -2.24
CA ALA A 39 0.42 5.17 -2.46
C ALA A 39 -0.46 5.84 -1.42
N ASP A 40 -1.62 6.34 -1.86
CA ASP A 40 -2.72 6.84 -1.02
C ASP A 40 -3.71 5.68 -0.84
N GLY A 41 -3.98 5.31 0.41
CA GLY A 41 -5.02 4.35 0.73
C GLY A 41 -6.38 4.97 0.50
N ALA A 42 -7.09 4.50 -0.53
CA ALA A 42 -8.43 4.99 -0.84
C ALA A 42 -9.41 4.72 0.32
N SER A 43 -9.66 5.76 1.12
CA SER A 43 -10.46 5.81 2.36
C SER A 43 -11.88 5.22 2.34
N GLU A 44 -12.36 4.75 1.19
CA GLU A 44 -13.64 4.04 1.07
C GLU A 44 -13.48 2.51 1.13
N SER A 45 -12.26 1.96 1.12
CA SER A 45 -11.98 0.51 1.10
C SER A 45 -11.62 -0.04 2.50
N TYR A 46 -12.01 -1.28 2.75
CA TYR A 46 -11.54 -2.03 3.92
C TYR A 46 -10.03 -2.29 3.77
N ALA A 47 -9.25 -2.04 4.83
CA ALA A 47 -7.81 -2.25 4.84
C ALA A 47 -7.05 -1.47 3.73
N ALA A 48 -7.47 -0.23 3.45
CA ALA A 48 -6.87 0.63 2.43
C ALA A 48 -5.36 0.89 2.68
N GLY A 49 -4.96 1.08 3.94
CA GLY A 49 -3.55 1.24 4.32
C GLY A 49 -2.71 -0.01 4.09
N ASP A 50 -3.24 -1.19 4.40
CA ASP A 50 -2.52 -2.46 4.15
C ASP A 50 -2.30 -2.70 2.66
N TRP A 51 -3.30 -2.36 1.83
CA TRP A 51 -3.16 -2.41 0.38
C TRP A 51 -2.11 -1.42 -0.13
N ALA A 52 -2.15 -0.17 0.34
CA ALA A 52 -1.15 0.84 -0.02
C ALA A 52 0.28 0.38 0.35
N ARG A 53 0.45 -0.28 1.50
CA ARG A 53 1.75 -0.85 1.94
C ARG A 53 2.23 -1.94 0.99
N LEU A 54 1.38 -2.92 0.68
CA LEU A 54 1.71 -4.01 -0.23
C LEU A 54 2.08 -3.49 -1.64
N LEU A 55 1.38 -2.46 -2.12
CA LEU A 55 1.66 -1.83 -3.40
C LEU A 55 3.06 -1.20 -3.46
N VAL A 56 3.41 -0.35 -2.50
CA VAL A 56 4.70 0.36 -2.56
C VAL A 56 5.88 -0.60 -2.40
N GLU A 57 5.74 -1.64 -1.58
CA GLU A 57 6.77 -2.66 -1.37
C GLU A 57 6.98 -3.50 -2.64
N ALA A 58 5.90 -3.97 -3.25
CA ALA A 58 5.97 -4.77 -4.48
C ALA A 58 6.54 -3.98 -5.65
N PHE A 59 6.16 -2.71 -5.81
CA PHE A 59 6.72 -1.85 -6.85
C PHE A 59 8.24 -1.65 -6.66
N VAL A 60 8.68 -1.39 -5.43
CA VAL A 60 10.10 -1.20 -5.14
C VAL A 60 10.89 -2.49 -5.36
N ALA A 61 10.33 -3.65 -5.02
CA ALA A 61 10.98 -4.94 -5.21
C ALA A 61 11.03 -5.36 -6.69
N ALA A 62 9.91 -5.38 -7.39
CA ALA A 62 9.76 -5.96 -8.72
C ALA A 62 9.77 -4.95 -9.87
N GLY A 63 9.43 -3.69 -9.60
CA GLY A 63 9.20 -2.66 -10.63
C GLY A 63 7.86 -2.86 -11.36
N PRO A 64 7.45 -1.92 -12.23
CA PRO A 64 6.20 -2.01 -12.97
C PRO A 64 6.36 -2.97 -14.16
N THR A 65 6.40 -4.27 -13.88
CA THR A 65 6.27 -5.31 -14.92
C THR A 65 4.79 -5.51 -15.28
N ASP A 66 4.45 -6.44 -16.15
CA ASP A 66 3.03 -6.69 -16.44
C ASP A 66 2.31 -7.42 -15.29
N ASP A 67 3.04 -8.17 -14.46
CA ASP A 67 2.49 -9.08 -13.45
C ASP A 67 2.80 -8.70 -11.99
N TRP A 68 3.51 -7.60 -11.72
CA TRP A 68 3.94 -7.23 -10.37
C TRP A 68 2.81 -7.05 -9.34
N LEU A 69 1.58 -6.81 -9.81
CA LEU A 69 0.38 -6.67 -8.97
C LEU A 69 -0.26 -8.00 -8.56
N LYS A 70 0.14 -9.13 -9.17
CA LYS A 70 -0.52 -10.42 -8.94
C LYS A 70 -0.32 -10.88 -7.50
N GLU A 71 0.93 -11.01 -7.05
CA GLU A 71 1.24 -11.48 -5.69
C GLU A 71 0.70 -10.53 -4.59
N PRO A 72 0.85 -9.18 -4.69
CA PRO A 72 0.25 -8.27 -3.72
C PRO A 72 -1.26 -8.40 -3.63
N ARG A 73 -1.94 -8.56 -4.78
CA ARG A 73 -3.40 -8.71 -4.83
C ARG A 73 -3.84 -10.00 -4.15
N GLU A 74 -3.15 -11.11 -4.40
CA GLU A 74 -3.43 -12.40 -3.76
C GLU A 74 -3.20 -12.34 -2.24
N ALA A 75 -2.12 -11.69 -1.79
CA ALA A 75 -1.83 -11.50 -0.37
C ALA A 75 -2.92 -10.66 0.32
N TRP A 76 -3.30 -9.53 -0.26
CA TRP A 76 -4.36 -8.67 0.27
C TRP A 76 -5.71 -9.40 0.33
N GLN A 77 -6.06 -10.19 -0.68
CA GLN A 77 -7.30 -10.97 -0.69
C GLN A 77 -7.34 -12.04 0.41
N GLN A 78 -6.21 -12.68 0.72
CA GLN A 78 -6.12 -13.67 1.80
C GLN A 78 -6.32 -13.02 3.17
N ASP A 79 -5.66 -11.89 3.41
CA ASP A 79 -5.78 -11.13 4.67
C ASP A 79 -7.19 -10.55 4.84
N ALA A 80 -7.76 -9.98 3.77
CA ALA A 80 -9.13 -9.46 3.76
C ALA A 80 -10.18 -10.57 3.98
N ALA A 81 -9.93 -11.80 3.53
CA ALA A 81 -10.81 -12.94 3.76
C ALA A 81 -10.68 -13.54 5.18
N GLY A 82 -9.51 -13.41 5.82
CA GLY A 82 -9.23 -13.93 7.17
C GLY A 82 -9.60 -12.99 8.32
N GLY A 83 -9.63 -11.68 8.07
CA GLY A 83 -9.98 -10.65 9.05
C GLY A 83 -11.46 -10.28 8.99
N ALA A 84 -12.23 -10.78 9.97
CA ALA A 84 -13.56 -10.34 10.37
C ALA A 84 -14.33 -9.48 9.34
N VAL A 85 -15.28 -10.13 8.67
CA VAL A 85 -16.48 -9.49 8.11
C VAL A 85 -17.21 -8.78 9.27
N SER A 86 -16.72 -7.60 9.65
CA SER A 86 -17.51 -6.61 10.34
C SER A 86 -18.58 -6.22 9.34
N TRP A 87 -19.84 -6.40 9.72
CA TRP A 87 -21.08 -6.18 8.97
C TRP A 87 -21.13 -4.92 8.07
N TYR A 88 -20.19 -3.99 8.24
CA TYR A 88 -19.93 -2.82 7.41
C TYR A 88 -19.27 -3.12 6.04
N ALA A 89 -18.58 -4.27 5.89
CA ALA A 89 -17.92 -4.69 4.65
C ALA A 89 -18.90 -5.23 3.59
N GLU A 90 -20.04 -5.80 4.03
CA GLU A 90 -21.03 -6.40 3.11
C GLU A 90 -21.73 -5.35 2.23
N ASP A 91 -22.02 -4.15 2.76
CA ASP A 91 -22.66 -3.08 1.96
C ASP A 91 -21.70 -2.44 0.94
N LYS A 92 -20.40 -2.43 1.25
CA LYS A 92 -19.35 -1.82 0.41
C LYS A 92 -18.80 -2.77 -0.66
N PHE A 93 -18.74 -4.08 -0.39
CA PHE A 93 -18.40 -5.08 -1.41
C PHE A 93 -19.49 -5.17 -2.51
N ALA A 94 -20.76 -4.95 -2.13
CA ALA A 94 -21.89 -4.97 -3.05
C ALA A 94 -21.94 -3.77 -4.03
N ARG A 95 -21.19 -2.68 -3.74
CA ARG A 95 -21.27 -1.42 -4.50
C ARG A 95 -20.10 -1.15 -5.47
N GLY A 96 -19.20 -2.12 -5.64
CA GLY A 96 -18.25 -2.11 -6.75
C GLY A 96 -17.04 -1.20 -6.54
N GLY A 97 -15.96 -1.76 -6.02
CA GLY A 97 -14.62 -1.20 -6.10
C GLY A 97 -13.80 -1.98 -7.13
N HIS A 98 -13.98 -1.69 -8.42
CA HIS A 98 -13.09 -2.19 -9.47
C HIS A 98 -12.08 -1.09 -9.83
N ALA A 99 -10.80 -1.36 -9.58
CA ALA A 99 -9.66 -0.74 -10.24
C ALA A 99 -8.68 -1.84 -10.69
#